data_AF-A0A6V7LRY8-F1
#
_entry.id   AF-A0A6V7LRY8-F1
#
_cell.length_a   1.000
_cell.length_b   1.000
_cell.length_c   1.000
_cell.angle_alpha   90.00
_cell.angle_beta   90.00
_cell.angle_gamma   90.00
#
_symmetry.space_group_name_H-M   'P 1'
#
loop_
_entity.id
_entity.type
_entity.pdbx_description
1 polymer ?
#
loop_
_entity_poly.entity_id
_entity_poly.type
_entity_poly.pdbx_seq_one_letter_code
_entity_poly.pdbx_strand_id
1 'polypeptide(L)' 'ASLAISDAAYDVRWFFIRSVGFKNHLVKDLAMVIMRSQRACSLTVGGFNPVTLQTFTS' A
#
# COMPACT_ATOMS: atom_id res chain seq x y z
N ALA A 1 -4.39 -7.66 -1.75
CA ALA A 1 -4.01 -6.64 -2.75
C ALA A 1 -3.26 -5.46 -2.12
N SER A 2 -3.84 -4.73 -1.16
CA SER A 2 -3.21 -3.52 -0.60
C SER A 2 -1.86 -3.77 0.09
N LEU A 3 -1.69 -4.86 0.85
CA LEU A 3 -0.41 -5.19 1.46
C LEU A 3 0.72 -5.39 0.43
N ALA A 4 0.43 -6.06 -0.69
CA ALA A 4 1.40 -6.24 -1.76
C ALA A 4 1.85 -4.91 -2.40
N ILE A 5 1.02 -3.86 -2.37
CA ILE A 5 1.41 -2.52 -2.82
C ILE A 5 2.41 -1.90 -1.84
N SER A 6 2.19 -2.08 -0.54
CA SER A 6 3.15 -1.64 0.48
C SER A 6 4.50 -2.33 0.32
N ASP A 7 4.49 -3.65 0.10
CA ASP A 7 5.71 -4.44 -0.08
C ASP A 7 6.47 -3.99 -1.33
N ALA A 8 5.77 -3.87 -2.46
CA ALA A 8 6.38 -3.39 -3.70
C ALA A 8 6.93 -1.95 -3.58
N ALA A 9 6.26 -1.07 -2.83
CA ALA A 9 6.73 0.28 -2.56
C ALA A 9 7.99 0.29 -1.66
N TYR A 10 8.07 -0.62 -0.70
CA TYR A 10 9.24 -0.77 0.17
C TYR A 10 10.47 -1.32 -0.60
N ASP A 11 10.24 -2.24 -1.54
CA ASP A 11 11.29 -2.85 -2.37
C ASP A 11 11.90 -1.89 -3.40
N VAL A 12 11.35 -0.68 -3.55
CA VAL A 12 11.93 0.33 -4.43
C VAL A 12 13.34 0.70 -3.97
N ARG A 13 14.29 0.60 -4.90
CA ARG A 13 15.70 0.92 -4.74
C ARG A 13 15.99 2.43 -4.69
N TRP A 14 15.25 3.18 -3.86
CA TRP A 14 15.30 4.65 -3.77
C TRP A 14 16.69 5.18 -3.40
N PHE A 15 17.50 4.39 -2.69
CA PHE A 15 18.85 4.76 -2.26
C PHE A 15 19.88 4.80 -3.40
N PHE A 16 19.60 4.21 -4.56
CA PHE A 16 20.46 4.31 -5.75
C PHE A 16 20.25 5.60 -6.55
N ILE A 17 19.26 6.41 -6.21
CA ILE A 17 18.96 7.67 -6.90
C ILE A 17 20.00 8.73 -6.56
N ARG A 18 20.69 9.24 -7.59
CA ARG A 18 21.75 10.26 -7.43
C ARG A 18 21.23 11.66 -7.16
N SER A 19 20.05 12.01 -7.66
CA SER A 19 19.44 13.33 -7.42
C SER A 19 18.83 13.40 -6.03
N VAL A 20 19.41 14.22 -5.14
CA VAL A 20 18.97 14.36 -3.75
C VAL A 20 17.55 14.91 -3.64
N GLY A 21 17.21 15.91 -4.44
CA GLY A 21 15.86 16.48 -4.46
C GLY A 21 14.82 15.43 -4.86
N PHE A 22 15.03 14.79 -6.01
CA PHE A 22 14.12 13.75 -6.49
C PHE A 22 14.02 12.57 -5.52
N LYS A 23 15.15 12.12 -4.94
CA LYS A 23 15.18 11.08 -3.92
C LYS A 23 14.29 11.44 -2.72
N ASN A 24 14.43 12.65 -2.19
CA ASN A 24 13.69 13.09 -1.01
C ASN A 24 12.17 13.16 -1.28
N HIS A 25 11.77 13.62 -2.47
CA HIS A 25 10.37 13.60 -2.88
C HIS A 25 9.85 12.17 -3.01
N LEU A 26 10.58 11.31 -3.73
CA LEU A 26 10.19 9.92 -3.93
C LEU A 26 10.04 9.16 -2.60
N VAL A 27 10.96 9.33 -1.64
CA VAL A 27 10.86 8.66 -0.34
C VAL A 27 9.61 9.09 0.44
N LYS A 28 9.24 10.38 0.37
CA LYS A 28 8.01 10.87 1.00
C LYS A 28 6.76 10.26 0.35
N ASP A 29 6.74 10.19 -0.98
CA ASP A 29 5.63 9.61 -1.73
C ASP A 29 5.50 8.11 -1.44
N LEU A 30 6.62 7.37 -1.44
CA LEU A 30 6.65 5.95 -1.07
C LEU A 30 6.17 5.72 0.36
N ALA A 31 6.61 6.55 1.32
CA ALA A 31 6.15 6.46 2.71
C ALA A 31 4.63 6.69 2.82
N MET A 32 4.08 7.64 2.07
CA MET A 32 2.63 7.87 2.00
C MET A 32 1.89 6.64 1.45
N VAL A 33 2.39 6.04 0.37
CA VAL A 33 1.82 4.81 -0.22
C VAL A 33 1.86 3.66 0.78
N ILE A 34 3.00 3.41 1.42
CA ILE A 34 3.18 2.36 2.43
C ILE A 34 2.17 2.53 3.58
N MET A 35 2.07 3.74 4.14
CA MET A 35 1.15 4.02 5.26
C MET A 35 -0.32 3.83 4.88
N ARG A 36 -0.72 4.28 3.68
CA ARG A 36 -2.12 4.13 3.21
C ARG A 36 -2.47 2.67 2.90
N SER A 37 -1.49 1.89 2.46
CA SER A 37 -1.66 0.50 2.03
C SER A 37 -1.77 -0.51 3.18
N GLN A 38 -1.46 -0.09 4.42
CA GLN A 38 -1.59 -0.93 5.62
C GLN A 38 -3.03 -1.41 5.88
N ARG A 39 -4.03 -0.69 5.37
CA ARG A 39 -5.42 -1.16 5.39
C ARG A 39 -5.80 -1.69 4.02
N ALA A 40 -6.30 -2.91 4.00
CA ALA A 40 -6.90 -3.49 2.80
C ALA A 40 -8.01 -2.57 2.30
N CYS A 41 -7.98 -2.21 1.02
CA CYS A 41 -9.12 -1.61 0.34
C CYS A 41 -10.20 -2.70 0.26
N SER A 42 -11.16 -2.63 1.18
CA SER A 42 -12.22 -3.61 1.32
C SER A 42 -13.56 -2.98 0.95
N LEU A 43 -14.34 -3.73 0.16
CA LEU A 43 -15.77 -3.48 0.04
C LEU A 43 -16.47 -4.10 1.25
N THR A 44 -17.50 -3.44 1.78
CA THR A 44 -18.29 -3.96 2.91
C THR A 44 -19.74 -4.19 2.49
N VAL A 45 -20.36 -5.23 3.06
CA VAL A 45 -21.80 -5.46 2.95
C VAL A 45 -22.50 -4.52 3.92
N GLY A 46 -23.13 -3.47 3.39
CA GLY A 46 -23.90 -2.50 4.18
C GLY A 46 -23.10 -1.79 5.29
N GLY A 47 -21.76 -1.81 5.24
CA GLY A 47 -20.89 -1.22 6.27
C GLY A 47 -20.45 -2.17 7.40
N PHE A 48 -20.97 -3.41 7.47
CA PHE A 48 -20.77 -4.27 8.64
C PHE A 48 -19.63 -5.29 8.48
N ASN A 49 -19.53 -5.94 7.31
CA ASN A 49 -18.57 -7.02 7.10
C ASN A 49 -17.87 -6.85 5.74
N PRO A 50 -16.54 -6.95 5.66
CA PRO A 50 -15.86 -6.97 4.37
C PRO A 50 -16.32 -8.13 3.47
N VAL A 51 -16.49 -7.83 2.20
CA VAL A 51 -16.69 -8.79 1.12
C VAL A 51 -15.34 -9.43 0.83
N THR A 52 -15.18 -10.67 1.28
CA THR A 52 -13.97 -11.47 1.08
C THR A 52 -14.33 -12.87 0.62
N LEU A 53 -13.37 -13.62 0.09
CA LEU A 53 -13.56 -15.02 -0.27
C LEU A 53 -13.97 -15.86 0.95
N GLN A 54 -13.42 -15.55 2.13
CA GLN A 54 -13.81 -16.19 3.39
C GLN A 54 -15.30 -15.98 3.68
N THR A 55 -15.80 -14.74 3.54
CA THR A 55 -17.22 -14.42 3.75
C THR A 55 -18.14 -15.12 2.74
N PHE A 56 -17.64 -15.42 1.54
CA PHE A 56 -18.38 -16.16 0.51
C PHE A 56 -18.46 -17.67 0.78
N THR A 57 -17.41 -18.26 1.36
CA THR A 57 -17.34 -19.70 1.64
C THR A 57 -17.74 -20.09 3.05
N SER A 58 -18.19 -19.15 3.87
CA SER A 58 -18.69 -19.38 5.23
C SER A 58 -20.21 -19.57 5.25
#